data_AF-T0GWQ8-F1
#
_entry.id   AF-T0GWQ8-F1
#
_cell.length_a   1.000
_cell.length_b   1.000
_cell.length_c   1.000
_cell.angle_alpha   90.00
_cell.angle_beta   90.00
_cell.angle_gamma   90.00
#
_symmetry.space_group_name_H-M   'P 1'
#
loop_
_entity.id
_entity.type
_entity.pdbx_description
1 polymer ?
#
loop_
_entity_poly.entity_id
_entity_poly.type
_entity_poly.pdbx_seq_one_letter_code
_entity_poly.pdbx_strand_id
1 'polypeptide(L)'
;MRSWHSARDFYKNKERVTGKDLFQFVESIAMEKGYFFGNNIAGHLIDEFSHYKIHESTPENYICLDNLTDLKSPFNGFSRFWILEIHFIDKNKQFGSFLNRF
;
A
#
# COMPACT_ATOMS: atom_id res chain seq x y z
N MET A 1 -13.58 7.16 2.14
CA MET A 1 -13.70 7.54 0.71
C MET A 1 -12.68 8.60 0.23
N ARG A 2 -12.22 9.56 1.07
CA ARG A 2 -11.14 10.52 0.70
C ARG A 2 -9.71 9.95 0.80
N SER A 3 -9.42 9.12 1.81
CA SER A 3 -8.06 8.65 2.11
C SER A 3 -7.41 7.84 0.98
N TRP A 4 -8.18 6.96 0.33
CA TRP A 4 -7.70 6.19 -0.81
C TRP A 4 -7.33 7.09 -1.99
N HIS A 5 -8.15 8.10 -2.29
CA HIS A 5 -7.84 9.08 -3.34
C HIS A 5 -6.57 9.86 -3.01
N SER A 6 -6.42 10.31 -1.76
CA SER A 6 -5.20 10.98 -1.31
C SER A 6 -3.95 10.11 -1.50
N ALA A 7 -4.00 8.83 -1.11
CA ALA A 7 -2.89 7.90 -1.28
C ALA A 7 -2.57 7.60 -2.76
N ARG A 8 -3.61 7.41 -3.59
CA ARG A 8 -3.45 7.30 -5.04
C ARG A 8 -2.81 8.55 -5.64
N ASP A 9 -3.26 9.73 -5.24
CA ASP A 9 -2.79 11.00 -5.81
C ASP A 9 -1.35 11.29 -5.35
N PHE A 10 -1.00 10.96 -4.11
CA PHE A 10 0.39 10.99 -3.63
C PHE A 10 1.30 10.09 -4.47
N TYR A 11 0.88 8.85 -4.74
CA TYR A 11 1.62 7.95 -5.63
C TYR A 11 1.76 8.53 -7.03
N LYS A 12 0.67 9.05 -7.62
CA LYS A 12 0.68 9.59 -8.99
C LYS A 12 1.57 10.81 -9.14
N ASN A 13 1.55 11.73 -8.17
CA ASN A 13 2.23 13.02 -8.26
C ASN A 13 3.75 12.97 -8.00
N LYS A 14 4.29 11.83 -7.53
CA LYS A 14 5.73 11.67 -7.33
C LYS A 14 6.40 11.04 -8.55
N GLU A 15 7.56 11.54 -8.96
CA GLU A 15 8.38 10.86 -9.97
C GLU A 15 8.92 9.51 -9.46
N ARG A 16 9.30 9.47 -8.17
CA ARG A 16 9.81 8.30 -7.47
C ARG A 16 9.12 8.15 -6.12
N VAL A 17 8.66 6.94 -5.80
CA VAL A 17 7.98 6.66 -4.52
C VAL A 17 8.24 5.23 -4.08
N THR A 18 8.78 5.04 -2.88
CA THR A 18 9.03 3.70 -2.35
C THR A 18 7.80 3.10 -1.68
N GLY A 19 7.80 1.78 -1.47
CA GLY A 19 6.73 1.12 -0.69
C GLY A 19 6.63 1.69 0.72
N LYS A 20 7.78 1.97 1.35
CA LYS A 20 7.88 2.64 2.63
C LYS A 20 7.26 4.04 2.59
N ASP A 21 7.60 4.86 1.59
CA ASP A 21 7.07 6.23 1.47
C ASP A 21 5.54 6.24 1.37
N LEU A 22 4.98 5.36 0.56
CA LEU A 22 3.53 5.27 0.37
C LEU A 22 2.84 4.70 1.63
N PHE A 23 3.44 3.71 2.29
CA PHE A 23 2.92 3.17 3.54
C PHE A 23 2.86 4.24 4.64
N GLN A 24 3.96 4.96 4.86
CA GLN A 24 4.03 6.03 5.86
C GLN A 24 3.02 7.15 5.57
N PHE A 25 2.77 7.46 4.30
CA PHE A 25 1.74 8.42 3.92
C PHE A 25 0.33 7.91 4.24
N VAL A 26 0.06 6.62 4.03
CA VAL A 26 -1.22 6.01 4.41
C VAL A 26 -1.40 6.01 5.93
N GLU A 27 -0.35 5.71 6.70
CA GLU A 27 -0.35 5.82 8.16
C GLU A 27 -0.63 7.25 8.63
N SER A 28 0.00 8.25 8.01
CA SER A 28 -0.21 9.65 8.39
C SER A 28 -1.66 10.08 8.16
N ILE A 29 -2.29 9.66 7.06
CA ILE A 29 -3.72 9.92 6.82
C ILE A 29 -4.60 9.25 7.87
N ALA A 30 -4.24 8.04 8.33
CA ALA A 30 -4.98 7.37 9.39
C ALA A 30 -4.90 8.19 10.69
N MET A 31 -3.68 8.59 11.08
CA MET A 31 -3.41 9.36 12.29
C MET A 31 -4.10 10.72 12.29
N GLU A 32 -4.05 11.46 11.18
CA GLU A 32 -4.75 12.74 11.00
C GLU A 32 -6.26 12.63 11.20
N LYS A 33 -6.82 11.45 10.93
CA LYS A 33 -8.24 11.15 11.09
C LYS A 33 -8.59 10.52 12.43
N GLY A 34 -7.63 10.40 13.34
CA GLY A 34 -7.81 9.78 14.66
C GLY A 34 -7.88 8.26 14.63
N TYR A 35 -7.48 7.62 13.53
CA TYR A 35 -7.42 6.17 13.38
C TYR A 35 -5.98 5.68 13.41
N PHE A 36 -5.81 4.38 13.63
CA PHE A 36 -4.55 3.68 13.37
C PHE A 36 -4.64 2.93 12.05
N PHE A 37 -3.50 2.79 11.37
CA PHE A 37 -3.41 1.85 10.27
C PHE A 37 -3.30 0.43 10.84
N GLY A 38 -4.22 -0.44 10.42
CA GLY A 38 -4.46 -1.72 11.09
C GLY A 38 -3.63 -2.89 10.62
N ASN A 39 -2.77 -2.69 9.62
CA ASN A 39 -2.05 -3.75 8.95
C ASN A 39 -0.59 -3.33 8.70
N ASN A 40 0.32 -4.28 8.51
CA ASN A 40 1.72 -3.99 8.17
C ASN A 40 1.93 -3.79 6.66
N ILE A 41 0.86 -3.93 5.88
CA ILE A 41 0.84 -3.84 4.43
C ILE A 41 -0.31 -2.92 4.03
N ALA A 42 -0.03 -1.91 3.23
CA ALA A 42 -0.99 -0.97 2.65
C ALA A 42 -1.34 -1.30 1.19
N GLY A 43 -0.87 -2.43 0.68
CA GLY A 43 -1.18 -2.89 -0.67
C GLY A 43 -0.11 -3.84 -1.20
N HIS A 44 -0.33 -4.35 -2.41
CA HIS A 44 0.55 -5.35 -3.02
C HIS A 44 0.55 -5.25 -4.54
N LEU A 45 1.52 -5.91 -5.18
CA LEU A 45 1.60 -5.99 -6.63
C LEU A 45 0.41 -6.79 -7.21
N ILE A 46 -0.13 -6.36 -8.37
CA ILE A 46 -1.00 -7.19 -9.21
C ILE A 46 -0.12 -8.26 -9.82
N ASP A 47 -0.29 -9.50 -9.36
CA ASP A 47 0.33 -10.68 -9.95
C ASP A 47 -0.77 -11.51 -10.65
N GLU A 48 -0.44 -12.07 -11.81
CA GLU A 48 -1.33 -12.90 -12.63
C GLU A 48 -1.61 -14.27 -11.96
N PHE A 49 -0.80 -14.65 -10.96
CA PHE A 49 -0.94 -15.95 -10.28
C PHE A 49 -0.81 -15.82 -8.77
N SER A 50 -1.94 -15.58 -8.10
CA SER A 50 -2.05 -15.55 -6.64
C SER A 50 -1.45 -16.78 -5.92
N HIS A 51 -1.19 -17.92 -6.58
CA HIS A 51 -0.80 -19.17 -5.92
C HIS A 51 0.42 -19.92 -6.51
N TYR A 52 1.14 -19.39 -7.50
CA TYR A 52 2.39 -20.04 -7.91
C TYR A 52 3.51 -19.61 -6.94
N LYS A 53 3.76 -20.48 -5.95
CA LYS A 53 4.75 -20.38 -4.87
C LYS A 53 6.19 -20.14 -5.37
N ILE A 54 6.50 -18.99 -5.95
CA ILE A 54 7.86 -18.62 -6.40
C ILE A 54 8.28 -17.24 -5.87
N HIS A 55 7.33 -16.40 -5.45
CA HIS A 55 7.68 -15.25 -4.61
C HIS A 55 7.70 -15.70 -3.16
N GLU A 56 8.89 -16.03 -2.65
CA GLU A 56 9.20 -15.76 -1.25
C GLU A 56 8.60 -14.38 -0.91
N SER A 57 7.98 -14.25 0.25
CA SER A 57 7.27 -13.04 0.67
C SER A 57 8.24 -11.87 0.86
N THR A 58 8.79 -11.36 -0.23
CA THR A 58 9.80 -10.33 -0.20
C THR A 58 9.10 -8.97 -0.11
N PRO A 59 9.60 -8.05 0.73
CA PRO A 59 8.99 -6.73 0.92
C PRO A 59 8.73 -5.98 -0.38
N GLU A 60 9.55 -6.19 -1.42
CA GLU A 60 9.46 -5.52 -2.72
C GLU A 60 8.13 -5.72 -3.44
N ASN A 61 7.35 -6.74 -3.08
CA ASN A 61 6.03 -7.03 -3.64
C ASN A 61 4.88 -6.38 -2.86
N TYR A 62 5.18 -5.67 -1.77
CA TYR A 62 4.20 -5.08 -0.86
C TYR A 62 4.45 -3.60 -0.65
N ILE A 63 3.38 -2.83 -0.42
CA ILE A 63 3.48 -1.46 0.08
C ILE A 63 3.60 -1.57 1.60
N CYS A 64 4.82 -1.66 2.10
CA CYS A 64 5.13 -1.82 3.53
C CYS A 64 6.41 -1.05 3.91
N LEU A 65 6.67 -0.93 5.21
CA LEU A 65 7.85 -0.21 5.74
C LEU A 65 9.19 -0.79 5.27
N ASP A 66 9.24 -2.09 4.98
CA ASP A 66 10.46 -2.78 4.58
C ASP A 66 10.73 -2.67 3.07
N ASN A 67 9.75 -2.21 2.27
CA ASN A 67 9.94 -2.01 0.84
C ASN A 67 10.60 -0.66 0.54
N LEU A 68 11.92 -0.68 0.41
CA LEU A 68 12.72 0.49 0.05
C LEU A 68 12.86 0.70 -1.46
N THR A 69 12.25 -0.17 -2.27
CA THR A 69 12.32 -0.06 -3.74
C THR A 69 11.33 0.96 -4.26
N ASP A 70 11.68 1.65 -5.34
CA ASP A 70 10.77 2.56 -6.02
C ASP A 70 9.66 1.76 -6.70
N LEU A 71 8.41 1.97 -6.30
CA LEU A 71 7.23 1.27 -6.80
C LEU A 71 6.97 1.52 -8.29
N LYS A 72 7.51 2.60 -8.87
CA LYS A 72 7.33 2.96 -10.28
C LYS A 72 8.37 2.31 -11.20
N SER A 73 9.48 1.83 -10.64
CA SER A 73 10.50 1.14 -11.42
C SER A 73 9.95 -0.17 -12.01
N PRO A 74 10.26 -0.49 -13.28
CA PRO A 74 9.90 -1.78 -13.85
C PRO A 74 10.66 -2.91 -13.14
N PHE A 75 10.07 -4.10 -13.13
CA PHE A 75 10.73 -5.33 -12.68
C PHE A 75 10.90 -6.26 -13.88
N ASN A 76 12.14 -6.68 -14.16
CA ASN A 76 12.47 -7.50 -15.34
C ASN A 76 11.94 -6.93 -16.67
N GLY A 77 11.90 -5.60 -16.82
CA GLY A 77 11.40 -4.92 -18.02
C GLY A 77 9.88 -4.76 -18.09
N PHE A 78 9.12 -5.27 -17.12
CA PHE A 78 7.68 -5.14 -17.06
C PHE A 78 7.24 -4.02 -16.11
N SER A 79 6.24 -3.25 -16.52
CA SER A 79 5.56 -2.31 -15.63
C SER A 79 4.91 -3.04 -14.46
N ARG A 80 5.02 -2.44 -13.28
CA ARG A 80 4.39 -2.93 -12.06
C ARG A 80 3.08 -2.21 -11.82
N PHE A 81 2.04 -2.96 -11.49
CA PHE A 81 0.72 -2.44 -11.13
C PHE A 81 0.42 -2.80 -9.69
N TRP A 82 -0.17 -1.88 -8.93
CA TRP A 82 -0.32 -2.01 -7.48
C TRP A 82 -1.77 -1.91 -7.07
N ILE A 83 -2.18 -2.79 -6.17
CA ILE A 83 -3.43 -2.69 -5.43
C ILE A 83 -3.15 -1.92 -4.15
N LEU A 84 -3.97 -0.91 -3.87
CA LEU A 84 -3.90 -0.11 -2.65
C LEU A 84 -5.02 -0.52 -1.70
N GLU A 85 -4.65 -0.92 -0.48
CA GLU A 85 -5.55 -1.44 0.55
C GLU A 85 -5.51 -0.52 1.78
N ILE A 86 -6.65 0.06 2.15
CA ILE A 86 -6.74 1.00 3.27
C ILE A 86 -7.56 0.38 4.41
N HIS A 87 -6.88 0.07 5.52
CA HIS A 87 -7.47 -0.54 6.72
C HIS A 87 -7.30 0.38 7.91
N PHE A 88 -8.34 1.12 8.26
CA PHE A 88 -8.34 2.00 9.43
C PHE A 88 -9.05 1.33 10.60
N ILE A 89 -8.41 1.37 11.77
CA ILE A 89 -8.93 0.83 13.02
C ILE A 89 -9.17 1.99 13.99
N ASP A 90 -10.35 2.02 14.61
CA ASP A 90 -10.66 2.94 15.70
C ASP A 90 -9.88 2.56 16.96
N LYS A 91 -9.31 3.55 17.66
CA LYS A 91 -8.57 3.41 18.92
C LYS A 91 -9.35 2.64 20.00
N ASN A 92 -10.69 2.68 19.95
CA ASN A 92 -11.58 1.97 20.87
C ASN A 92 -12.03 0.57 20.38
N LYS A 93 -11.45 0.06 19.27
CA LYS A 93 -11.64 -1.30 18.71
C LYS A 93 -13.09 -1.70 18.36
N GLN A 94 -14.02 -0.77 18.14
CA GLN A 94 -15.42 -1.16 17.89
C GLN A 94 -15.82 -1.26 16.41
N PHE A 95 -15.10 -0.63 15.46
CA PHE A 95 -15.39 -0.76 14.02
C PHE A 95 -14.12 -0.63 13.15
N GLY A 96 -13.95 -1.51 12.17
CA GLY A 96 -12.92 -1.43 11.13
C GLY A 96 -13.59 -1.39 9.76
N SER A 97 -13.15 -0.49 8.88
CA SER A 97 -13.63 -0.42 7.49
C SER A 97 -12.50 -0.85 6.57
N PHE A 98 -12.80 -1.75 5.61
CA PHE A 98 -11.88 -2.14 4.54
C PHE A 98 -12.32 -1.57 3.20
N LEU A 99 -11.37 -1.26 2.32
CA LEU A 99 -11.65 -0.91 0.93
C LEU A 99 -10.49 -1.38 0.06
N ASN A 100 -10.79 -2.25 -0.90
CA ASN A 100 -9.87 -2.71 -1.94
C ASN A 100 -10.35 -2.15 -3.30
N ARG A 101 -9.45 -1.50 -4.05
CA ARG A 101 -9.71 -1.01 -5.42
C ARG A 101 -8.48 -1.22 -6.31
N PHE A 102 -8.75 -1.67 -7.53
CA PHE A 102 -7.79 -1.77 -8.64
C PHE A 102 -7.44 -0.39 -9.21
#